data_AF-A0A1F7PJT9-F1
#
_entry.id   AF-A0A1F7PJT9-F1
#
_cell.length_a   1.000
_cell.length_b   1.000
_cell.length_c   1.000
_cell.angle_alpha   90.00
_cell.angle_beta   90.00
_cell.angle_gamma   90.00
#
_symmetry.space_group_name_H-M   'P 1'
#
loop_
_entity.id
_entity.type
_entity.pdbx_description
1 polymer ?
#
loop_
_entity_poly.entity_id
_entity_poly.type
_entity_poly.pdbx_seq_one_letter_code
_entity_poly.pdbx_strand_id
1 'polypeptide(L)'
;EARALGAERTLLERLPDCLAAHRALAPADRERVRAVLATVIEGMTQDLERFPGEDERGLAALETRQDLDRYTYLVAGCVGEFWTEVHVAHRPRLRGWDLAKMKALGVRFGKALQLTNVLRDLPRDLRQGRCYLPSRDLGFLGLEPRDLLDPASGLALRPLLVELLNVALDHYEAGWQYTFAIPRAETRMRLGCAWPLLIGLRTLDLLAREPNWLDPAVRLKVPRVRVYGMIAQSLTTVWSTRALGRQARRLRERIRVERPGSTRP
;
A
#
# COMPACT_ATOMS: atom_id res chain seq x y z
N GLU A 1 18.69 -7.09 8.06
CA GLU A 1 18.15 -5.89 8.74
C GLU A 1 19.20 -4.95 9.34
N ALA A 2 20.40 -5.37 9.74
CA ALA A 2 21.34 -4.55 10.54
C ALA A 2 21.63 -3.12 10.01
N ARG A 3 21.75 -2.93 8.68
CA ARG A 3 22.00 -1.61 8.08
C ARG A 3 20.79 -0.66 8.15
N ALA A 4 19.56 -1.21 8.13
CA ALA A 4 18.34 -0.42 8.27
C ALA A 4 18.19 0.09 9.71
N LEU A 5 18.44 -0.78 10.70
CA LEU A 5 18.48 -0.42 12.12
C LEU A 5 19.49 0.70 12.43
N GLY A 6 20.66 0.67 11.78
CA GLY A 6 21.66 1.75 11.91
C GLY A 6 21.15 3.09 11.39
N ALA A 7 20.51 3.11 10.22
CA ALA A 7 19.98 4.35 9.63
C ALA A 7 18.75 4.88 10.40
N GLU A 8 17.86 4.01 10.85
CA GLU A 8 16.71 4.36 11.70
C GLU A 8 17.17 4.94 13.03
N ARG A 9 18.17 4.33 13.68
CA ARG A 9 18.82 4.89 14.87
C ARG A 9 19.39 6.27 14.61
N THR A 10 20.13 6.47 13.53
CA THR A 10 20.67 7.78 13.17
C THR A 10 19.56 8.82 12.99
N LEU A 11 18.43 8.44 12.36
CA LEU A 11 17.29 9.35 12.22
C LEU A 11 16.72 9.77 13.59
N LEU A 12 16.59 8.82 14.54
CA LEU A 12 16.12 9.11 15.89
C LEU A 12 17.11 9.99 16.67
N GLU A 13 18.41 9.75 16.54
CA GLU A 13 19.46 10.59 17.13
C GLU A 13 19.44 12.03 16.57
N ARG A 14 18.94 12.21 15.35
CA ARG A 14 18.82 13.51 14.65
C ARG A 14 17.40 14.10 14.74
N LEU A 15 16.54 13.59 15.62
CA LEU A 15 15.18 14.13 15.81
C LEU A 15 15.14 15.64 16.10
N PRO A 16 16.08 16.25 16.87
CA PRO A 16 16.12 17.70 17.04
C PRO A 16 16.19 18.48 15.71
N ASP A 17 16.94 17.97 14.73
CA ASP A 17 17.07 18.60 13.42
C ASP A 17 15.79 18.47 12.60
N CYS A 18 15.12 17.31 12.66
CA CYS A 18 13.82 17.12 12.03
C CYS A 18 12.77 18.09 12.60
N LEU A 19 12.76 18.28 13.92
CA LEU A 19 11.87 19.23 14.58
C LEU A 19 12.22 20.68 14.23
N ALA A 20 13.50 21.02 14.12
CA ALA A 20 13.94 22.34 13.66
C ALA A 20 13.48 22.60 12.21
N ALA A 21 13.67 21.63 11.32
CA ALA A 21 13.20 21.72 9.93
C ALA A 21 11.68 21.88 9.85
N HIS A 22 10.92 21.14 10.66
CA HIS A 22 9.45 21.29 10.75
C HIS A 22 9.04 22.69 11.23
N ARG A 23 9.72 23.24 12.24
CA ARG A 23 9.44 24.59 12.75
C ARG A 23 9.79 25.69 11.75
N ALA A 24 10.70 25.43 10.81
CA ALA A 24 11.07 26.35 9.74
C ALA A 24 10.05 26.38 8.58
N LEU A 25 9.09 25.45 8.51
CA LEU A 25 8.06 25.44 7.48
C LEU A 25 7.10 26.63 7.60
N ALA A 26 6.49 27.04 6.49
CA ALA A 26 5.40 28.00 6.50
C ALA A 26 4.26 27.51 7.43
N PRO A 27 3.53 28.41 8.12
CA PRO A 27 2.50 28.01 9.09
C PRO A 27 1.48 27.00 8.54
N ALA A 28 1.01 27.19 7.30
CA ALA A 28 0.06 26.27 6.68
C ALA A 28 0.64 24.87 6.42
N ASP A 29 1.92 24.76 6.01
CA ASP A 29 2.55 23.46 5.77
C ASP A 29 2.92 22.74 7.06
N ARG A 30 3.27 23.52 8.09
CA ARG A 30 3.46 23.00 9.43
C ARG A 30 2.18 22.34 9.93
N GLU A 31 1.03 22.99 9.72
CA GLU A 31 -0.26 22.42 10.10
C GLU A 31 -0.59 21.14 9.32
N ARG A 32 -0.37 21.12 8.00
CA ARG A 32 -0.52 19.91 7.17
C ARG A 32 0.32 18.74 7.68
N VAL A 33 1.59 19.01 8.02
CA VAL A 33 2.51 18.00 8.55
C VAL A 33 2.05 17.51 9.93
N ARG A 34 1.62 18.41 10.82
CA ARG A 34 1.09 18.04 12.13
C ARG A 34 -0.17 17.17 12.02
N ALA A 35 -1.10 17.54 11.15
CA ALA A 35 -2.34 16.81 10.93
C ALA A 35 -2.08 15.38 10.45
N VAL A 36 -1.23 15.18 9.42
CA VAL A 36 -0.92 13.83 8.94
C VAL A 36 -0.15 13.01 9.96
N LEU A 37 0.78 13.63 10.71
CA LEU A 37 1.53 12.94 11.77
C LEU A 37 0.60 12.47 12.89
N ALA A 38 -0.36 13.30 13.31
CA ALA A 38 -1.34 12.92 14.32
C ALA A 38 -2.14 11.68 13.89
N THR A 39 -2.62 11.66 12.64
CA THR A 39 -3.36 10.51 12.08
C THR A 39 -2.49 9.24 12.00
N VAL A 40 -1.23 9.37 11.56
CA VAL A 40 -0.32 8.21 11.49
C VAL A 40 0.01 7.69 12.89
N ILE A 41 0.24 8.58 13.87
CA ILE A 41 0.49 8.21 15.26
C ILE A 41 -0.73 7.51 15.87
N GLU A 42 -1.95 7.98 15.58
CA GLU A 42 -3.18 7.29 15.95
C GLU A 42 -3.20 5.85 15.40
N GLY A 43 -2.88 5.68 14.11
CA GLY A 43 -2.78 4.35 13.49
C GLY A 43 -1.73 3.45 14.15
N MET A 44 -0.55 3.99 14.43
CA MET A 44 0.52 3.24 15.11
C MET A 44 0.13 2.86 16.56
N THR A 45 -0.58 3.75 17.27
CA THR A 45 -1.06 3.48 18.63
C THR A 45 -2.11 2.36 18.62
N GLN A 46 -3.10 2.44 17.73
CA GLN A 46 -4.11 1.40 17.56
C GLN A 46 -3.50 0.05 17.14
N ASP A 47 -2.46 0.07 16.29
CA ASP A 47 -1.72 -1.14 15.91
C ASP A 47 -1.08 -1.81 17.12
N LEU A 48 -0.41 -1.05 17.99
CA LEU A 48 0.21 -1.56 19.21
C LEU A 48 -0.81 -2.07 20.23
N GLU A 49 -1.93 -1.37 20.39
CA GLU A 49 -3.01 -1.78 21.29
C GLU A 49 -3.71 -3.05 20.81
N ARG A 50 -3.89 -3.18 19.49
CA ARG A 50 -4.56 -4.34 18.87
C ARG A 50 -3.66 -5.57 18.81
N PHE A 51 -2.36 -5.39 18.56
CA PHE A 51 -1.38 -6.46 18.40
C PHE A 51 -0.30 -6.37 19.48
N PRO A 52 -0.60 -6.72 20.74
CA PRO A 52 0.36 -6.62 21.84
C PRO A 52 1.43 -7.73 21.81
N GLY A 53 1.26 -8.76 20.98
CA GLY A 53 2.22 -9.85 20.82
C GLY A 53 3.45 -9.46 20.00
N GLU A 54 4.61 -9.98 20.39
CA GLU A 54 5.86 -9.86 19.61
C GLU A 54 6.19 -11.14 18.82
N ASP A 55 5.40 -12.21 19.01
CA ASP A 55 5.58 -13.52 18.39
C ASP A 55 4.24 -14.23 18.11
N GLU A 56 4.32 -15.42 17.50
CA GLU A 56 3.18 -16.30 17.17
C GLU A 56 2.25 -16.62 18.36
N ARG A 57 2.76 -16.59 19.60
CA ARG A 57 1.96 -16.91 20.80
C ARG A 57 0.98 -15.79 21.10
N GLY A 58 1.41 -14.54 20.87
CA GLY A 58 0.60 -13.34 21.02
C GLY A 58 -0.20 -12.94 19.77
N LEU A 59 -0.42 -13.86 18.82
CA LEU A 59 -1.15 -13.58 17.58
C LEU A 59 -2.55 -13.03 17.84
N ALA A 60 -2.78 -11.80 17.38
CA ALA A 60 -4.07 -11.14 17.37
C ALA A 60 -4.47 -10.73 15.96
N ALA A 61 -5.78 -10.58 15.72
CA ALA A 61 -6.32 -10.27 14.41
C ALA A 61 -7.20 -9.01 14.41
N LEU A 62 -7.35 -8.39 13.24
CA LEU A 62 -8.45 -7.45 13.01
C LEU A 62 -9.79 -8.17 13.06
N GLU A 63 -10.86 -7.46 13.41
CA GLU A 63 -12.18 -8.08 13.52
C GLU A 63 -12.92 -8.06 12.18
N THR A 64 -12.93 -6.91 11.51
CA THR A 64 -13.77 -6.64 10.34
C THR A 64 -13.00 -6.05 9.17
N ARG A 65 -13.59 -6.10 7.96
CA ARG A 65 -13.06 -5.36 6.80
C ARG A 65 -13.00 -3.85 7.03
N GLN A 66 -13.89 -3.32 7.87
CA GLN A 66 -13.87 -1.90 8.23
C GLN A 66 -12.63 -1.56 9.06
N ASP A 67 -12.20 -2.45 9.95
CA ASP A 67 -10.95 -2.26 10.70
C ASP A 67 -9.74 -2.26 9.75
N LEU A 68 -9.72 -3.17 8.77
CA LEU A 68 -8.66 -3.19 7.74
C LEU A 68 -8.66 -1.92 6.89
N ASP A 69 -9.84 -1.43 6.49
CA ASP A 69 -9.99 -0.17 5.75
C ASP A 69 -9.55 1.04 6.58
N ARG A 70 -9.90 1.07 7.87
CA ARG A 70 -9.47 2.12 8.82
C ARG A 70 -7.96 2.08 9.03
N TYR A 71 -7.40 0.90 9.28
CA TYR A 71 -5.95 0.71 9.43
C TYR A 71 -5.20 1.21 8.19
N THR A 72 -5.59 0.75 6.99
CA THR A 72 -4.94 1.18 5.74
C THR A 72 -5.13 2.68 5.46
N TYR A 73 -6.22 3.30 5.93
CA TYR A 73 -6.36 4.76 5.92
C TYR A 73 -5.34 5.43 6.83
N LEU A 74 -5.29 5.04 8.11
CA LEU A 74 -4.48 5.70 9.13
C LEU A 74 -2.98 5.66 8.81
N VAL A 75 -2.48 4.55 8.27
CA VAL A 75 -1.03 4.36 8.05
C VAL A 75 -0.57 4.70 6.63
N ALA A 76 -1.49 4.88 5.67
CA ALA A 76 -1.11 5.14 4.27
C ALA A 76 -2.11 6.02 3.49
N GLY A 77 -3.41 5.82 3.66
CA GLY A 77 -4.43 6.62 2.97
C GLY A 77 -4.35 8.11 3.30
N CYS A 78 -4.17 8.47 4.57
CA CYS A 78 -4.04 9.85 5.02
C CYS A 78 -2.82 10.55 4.41
N VAL A 79 -1.75 9.82 4.11
CA VAL A 79 -0.56 10.33 3.41
C VAL A 79 -0.90 10.76 1.99
N GLY A 80 -1.85 10.08 1.34
CA GLY A 80 -2.35 10.48 0.03
C GLY A 80 -3.10 11.82 0.05
N GLU A 81 -3.88 12.09 1.10
CA GLU A 81 -4.54 13.40 1.31
C GLU A 81 -3.51 14.50 1.53
N PHE A 82 -2.59 14.27 2.47
CA PHE A 82 -1.50 15.19 2.78
C PHE A 82 -0.65 15.51 1.54
N TRP A 83 -0.25 14.48 0.78
CA TRP A 83 0.52 14.63 -0.44
C TRP A 83 -0.23 15.49 -1.48
N THR A 84 -1.53 15.28 -1.61
CA THR A 84 -2.39 16.06 -2.51
C THR A 84 -2.42 17.53 -2.10
N GLU A 85 -2.66 17.81 -0.82
CA GLU A 85 -2.75 19.18 -0.30
C GLU A 85 -1.44 19.95 -0.44
N VAL A 86 -0.31 19.33 -0.11
CA VAL A 86 1.03 19.93 -0.27
C VAL A 86 1.29 20.25 -1.74
N HIS A 87 0.98 19.33 -2.65
CA HIS A 87 1.22 19.57 -4.08
C HIS A 87 0.32 20.68 -4.63
N VAL A 88 -0.98 20.70 -4.28
CA VAL A 88 -1.89 21.77 -4.71
C VAL A 88 -1.44 23.13 -4.17
N ALA A 89 -0.95 23.18 -2.93
CA ALA A 89 -0.46 24.42 -2.32
C ALA A 89 0.78 24.99 -3.03
N HIS A 90 1.70 24.13 -3.48
CA HIS A 90 3.02 24.54 -3.98
C HIS A 90 3.22 24.41 -5.50
N ARG A 91 2.25 23.84 -6.22
CA ARG A 91 2.32 23.64 -7.68
C ARG A 91 1.21 24.42 -8.39
N PRO A 92 1.51 25.58 -9.00
CA PRO A 92 0.52 26.39 -9.72
C PRO A 92 -0.25 25.62 -10.80
N ARG A 93 0.39 24.63 -11.45
CA ARG A 93 -0.24 23.79 -12.48
C ARG A 93 -1.36 22.88 -11.95
N LEU A 94 -1.50 22.73 -10.63
CA LEU A 94 -2.52 21.90 -9.98
C LEU A 94 -3.69 22.71 -9.42
N ARG A 95 -3.68 24.05 -9.53
CA ARG A 95 -4.73 24.92 -8.96
C ARG A 95 -6.14 24.62 -9.46
N GLY A 96 -6.28 24.04 -10.65
CA GLY A 96 -7.57 23.65 -11.23
C GLY A 96 -8.07 22.26 -10.80
N TRP A 97 -7.37 21.57 -9.90
CA TRP A 97 -7.85 20.30 -9.37
C TRP A 97 -9.08 20.50 -8.47
N ASP A 98 -10.06 19.63 -8.64
CA ASP A 98 -11.06 19.37 -7.60
C ASP A 98 -10.36 18.71 -6.41
N LEU A 99 -10.09 19.51 -5.38
CA LEU A 99 -9.30 19.07 -4.23
C LEU A 99 -9.96 17.89 -3.50
N ALA A 100 -11.28 17.89 -3.35
CA ALA A 100 -12.00 16.82 -2.64
C ALA A 100 -11.88 15.49 -3.39
N LYS A 101 -12.11 15.52 -4.71
CA LYS A 101 -11.95 14.34 -5.57
C LYS A 101 -10.51 13.83 -5.56
N MET A 102 -9.53 14.73 -5.67
CA MET A 102 -8.12 14.34 -5.72
C MET A 102 -7.63 13.76 -4.39
N LYS A 103 -8.10 14.30 -3.25
CA LYS A 103 -7.85 13.71 -1.93
C LYS A 103 -8.43 12.30 -1.83
N ALA A 104 -9.68 12.08 -2.27
CA ALA A 104 -10.30 10.76 -2.25
C ALA A 104 -9.53 9.74 -3.13
N LEU A 105 -9.04 10.16 -4.29
CA LEU A 105 -8.16 9.33 -5.12
C LEU A 105 -6.80 9.08 -4.43
N GLY A 106 -6.23 10.08 -3.77
CA GLY A 106 -5.01 9.97 -2.97
C GLY A 106 -5.15 8.97 -1.82
N VAL A 107 -6.27 8.99 -1.08
CA VAL A 107 -6.58 8.00 -0.03
C VAL A 107 -6.53 6.59 -0.61
N ARG A 108 -7.25 6.36 -1.71
CA ARG A 108 -7.29 5.04 -2.33
C ARG A 108 -5.92 4.62 -2.87
N PHE A 109 -5.12 5.56 -3.37
CA PHE A 109 -3.74 5.27 -3.75
C PHE A 109 -2.93 4.77 -2.54
N GLY A 110 -2.93 5.50 -1.41
CA GLY A 110 -2.25 5.05 -0.19
C GLY A 110 -2.69 3.66 0.26
N LYS A 111 -4.01 3.42 0.29
CA LYS A 111 -4.60 2.11 0.61
C LYS A 111 -4.15 1.00 -0.33
N ALA A 112 -4.00 1.26 -1.64
CA ALA A 112 -3.51 0.27 -2.61
C ALA A 112 -2.14 -0.28 -2.22
N LEU A 113 -1.22 0.63 -1.87
CA LEU A 113 0.15 0.28 -1.50
C LEU A 113 0.18 -0.47 -0.17
N GLN A 114 -0.60 -0.02 0.82
CA GLN A 114 -0.61 -0.68 2.13
C GLN A 114 -1.26 -2.05 2.09
N LEU A 115 -2.39 -2.21 1.39
CA LEU A 115 -3.02 -3.52 1.23
C LEU A 115 -2.11 -4.50 0.47
N THR A 116 -1.29 -4.00 -0.46
CA THR A 116 -0.25 -4.82 -1.11
C THR A 116 0.80 -5.30 -0.10
N ASN A 117 1.21 -4.47 0.86
CA ASN A 117 2.13 -4.88 1.92
C ASN A 117 1.47 -5.91 2.84
N VAL A 118 0.23 -5.68 3.28
CA VAL A 118 -0.55 -6.62 4.11
C VAL A 118 -0.61 -8.02 3.46
N LEU A 119 -0.90 -8.08 2.15
CA LEU A 119 -0.97 -9.37 1.43
C LEU A 119 0.41 -10.01 1.23
N ARG A 120 1.44 -9.21 0.95
CA ARG A 120 2.81 -9.69 0.70
C ARG A 120 3.48 -10.22 1.96
N ASP A 121 3.32 -9.49 3.05
CA ASP A 121 4.06 -9.71 4.30
C ASP A 121 3.29 -10.60 5.27
N LEU A 122 2.09 -11.08 4.89
CA LEU A 122 1.22 -11.93 5.72
C LEU A 122 1.96 -13.06 6.46
N PRO A 123 2.80 -13.92 5.82
CA PRO A 123 3.54 -14.94 6.55
C PRO A 123 4.44 -14.37 7.65
N ARG A 124 5.07 -13.23 7.40
CA ARG A 124 5.99 -12.60 8.35
C ARG A 124 5.21 -11.97 9.49
N ASP A 125 4.14 -11.25 9.19
CA ASP A 125 3.32 -10.54 10.17
C ASP A 125 2.69 -11.52 11.17
N LEU A 126 2.18 -12.66 10.69
CA LEU A 126 1.63 -13.71 11.55
C LEU A 126 2.67 -14.21 12.58
N ARG A 127 3.94 -14.34 12.16
CA ARG A 127 5.04 -14.76 13.04
C ARG A 127 5.47 -13.71 14.05
N GLN A 128 5.09 -12.47 13.81
CA GLN A 128 5.29 -11.33 14.70
C GLN A 128 4.04 -11.05 15.55
N GLY A 129 3.08 -11.98 15.59
CA GLY A 129 1.86 -11.84 16.39
C GLY A 129 0.78 -10.96 15.76
N ARG A 130 0.87 -10.67 14.45
CA ARG A 130 -0.01 -9.71 13.76
C ARG A 130 -0.77 -10.37 12.62
N CYS A 131 -2.10 -10.37 12.68
CA CYS A 131 -2.97 -10.76 11.58
C CYS A 131 -3.84 -9.58 11.14
N TYR A 132 -3.50 -8.96 10.02
CA TYR A 132 -4.33 -7.89 9.45
C TYR A 132 -5.56 -8.41 8.69
N LEU A 133 -5.73 -9.72 8.54
CA LEU A 133 -6.92 -10.28 7.92
C LEU A 133 -8.09 -10.25 8.91
N PRO A 134 -9.32 -9.91 8.47
CA PRO A 134 -10.46 -9.86 9.38
C PRO A 134 -10.86 -11.26 9.87
N SER A 135 -10.90 -11.45 11.19
CA SER A 135 -11.28 -12.72 11.82
C SER A 135 -12.71 -13.15 11.50
N ARG A 136 -13.65 -12.22 11.29
CA ARG A 136 -15.00 -12.59 10.83
C ARG A 136 -15.00 -13.22 9.43
N ASP A 137 -14.17 -12.71 8.53
CA ASP A 137 -14.00 -13.29 7.20
C ASP A 137 -13.32 -14.67 7.25
N LEU A 138 -12.33 -14.84 8.14
CA LEU A 138 -11.72 -16.15 8.39
C LEU A 138 -12.76 -17.15 8.93
N GLY A 139 -13.62 -16.74 9.85
CA GLY A 139 -14.67 -17.58 10.41
C GLY A 139 -15.67 -18.09 9.37
N PHE A 140 -16.02 -17.30 8.35
CA PHE A 140 -16.85 -17.77 7.22
C PHE A 140 -16.18 -18.86 6.39
N LEU A 141 -14.85 -18.95 6.44
CA LEU A 141 -14.06 -20.01 5.81
C LEU A 141 -13.76 -21.18 6.76
N GLY A 142 -14.27 -21.14 8.00
CA GLY A 142 -13.97 -22.13 9.03
C GLY A 142 -12.53 -22.07 9.53
N LEU A 143 -11.88 -20.90 9.43
CA LEU A 143 -10.51 -20.66 9.86
C LEU A 143 -10.47 -19.72 11.06
N GLU A 144 -9.54 -19.98 11.97
CA GLU A 144 -9.09 -19.05 12.99
C GLU A 144 -7.76 -18.40 12.57
N PRO A 145 -7.40 -17.21 13.12
CA PRO A 145 -6.11 -16.58 12.82
C PRO A 145 -4.90 -17.49 13.06
N ARG A 146 -4.96 -18.38 14.06
CA ARG A 146 -3.87 -19.32 14.37
C ARG A 146 -3.66 -20.37 13.29
N ASP A 147 -4.71 -20.77 12.58
CA ASP A 147 -4.61 -21.75 11.50
C ASP A 147 -3.74 -21.24 10.34
N LEU A 148 -3.60 -19.92 10.21
CA LEU A 148 -2.78 -19.28 9.19
C LEU A 148 -1.27 -19.44 9.42
N LEU A 149 -0.86 -19.88 10.62
CA LEU A 149 0.54 -20.24 10.90
C LEU A 149 0.95 -21.53 10.16
N ASP A 150 -0.01 -22.40 9.85
CA ASP A 150 0.20 -23.59 9.03
C ASP A 150 0.03 -23.25 7.53
N PRO A 151 1.08 -23.40 6.71
CA PRO A 151 0.97 -23.22 5.27
C PRO A 151 -0.09 -24.10 4.60
N ALA A 152 -0.49 -25.23 5.19
CA ALA A 152 -1.54 -26.09 4.65
C ALA A 152 -2.91 -25.39 4.55
N SER A 153 -3.17 -24.40 5.41
CA SER A 153 -4.39 -23.57 5.41
C SER A 153 -4.50 -22.64 4.20
N GLY A 154 -3.43 -22.50 3.40
CA GLY A 154 -3.37 -21.59 2.25
C GLY A 154 -4.43 -21.87 1.19
N LEU A 155 -4.85 -23.13 1.02
CA LEU A 155 -5.92 -23.48 0.07
C LEU A 155 -7.29 -22.96 0.53
N ALA A 156 -7.61 -23.16 1.82
CA ALA A 156 -8.87 -22.70 2.41
C ALA A 156 -8.93 -21.16 2.51
N LEU A 157 -7.79 -20.51 2.77
CA LEU A 157 -7.69 -19.05 2.86
C LEU A 157 -7.79 -18.34 1.50
N ARG A 158 -7.47 -19.04 0.40
CA ARG A 158 -7.32 -18.46 -0.95
C ARG A 158 -8.48 -17.57 -1.41
N PRO A 159 -9.78 -17.90 -1.17
CA PRO A 159 -10.89 -17.04 -1.58
C PRO A 159 -10.80 -15.63 -0.99
N LEU A 160 -10.51 -15.50 0.31
CA LEU A 160 -10.37 -14.20 0.98
C LEU A 160 -9.18 -13.40 0.42
N LEU A 161 -8.04 -14.06 0.18
CA LEU A 161 -6.87 -13.39 -0.40
C LEU A 161 -7.14 -12.86 -1.81
N VAL A 162 -7.88 -13.61 -2.62
CA VAL A 162 -8.29 -13.18 -3.97
C VAL A 162 -9.25 -12.00 -3.89
N GLU A 163 -10.20 -11.98 -2.95
CA GLU A 163 -11.08 -10.84 -2.73
C GLU A 163 -10.30 -9.58 -2.34
N LEU A 164 -9.40 -9.68 -1.35
CA LEU A 164 -8.59 -8.56 -0.91
C LEU A 164 -7.61 -8.09 -1.99
N LEU A 165 -7.08 -9.00 -2.80
CA LEU A 165 -6.29 -8.64 -3.98
C LEU A 165 -7.12 -7.83 -4.99
N ASN A 166 -8.39 -8.19 -5.21
CA ASN A 166 -9.28 -7.43 -6.08
C ASN A 166 -9.58 -6.03 -5.51
N VAL A 167 -9.80 -5.93 -4.20
CA VAL A 167 -9.93 -4.62 -3.50
C VAL A 167 -8.66 -3.78 -3.72
N ALA A 168 -7.47 -4.37 -3.59
CA ALA A 168 -6.22 -3.69 -3.87
C ALA A 168 -6.17 -3.19 -5.33
N LEU A 169 -6.52 -4.03 -6.31
CA LEU A 169 -6.55 -3.64 -7.73
C LEU A 169 -7.51 -2.48 -8.03
N ASP A 170 -8.64 -2.40 -7.33
CA ASP A 170 -9.57 -1.27 -7.46
C ASP A 170 -8.99 0.00 -6.85
N HIS A 171 -8.24 -0.11 -5.75
CA HIS A 171 -7.45 1.01 -5.23
C HIS A 171 -6.31 1.42 -6.18
N TYR A 172 -5.63 0.48 -6.86
CA TYR A 172 -4.65 0.81 -7.91
C TYR A 172 -5.28 1.58 -9.07
N GLU A 173 -6.52 1.29 -9.44
CA GLU A 173 -7.22 2.06 -10.47
C GLU A 173 -7.36 3.52 -10.07
N ALA A 174 -7.78 3.78 -8.83
CA ALA A 174 -7.85 5.14 -8.29
C ALA A 174 -6.47 5.81 -8.24
N GLY A 175 -5.41 5.08 -7.88
CA GLY A 175 -4.04 5.58 -7.94
C GLY A 175 -3.58 5.95 -9.36
N TRP A 176 -3.99 5.19 -10.37
CA TRP A 176 -3.73 5.53 -11.78
C TRP A 176 -4.56 6.72 -12.25
N GLN A 177 -5.83 6.82 -11.85
CA GLN A 177 -6.65 8.01 -12.09
C GLN A 177 -6.01 9.26 -11.49
N TYR A 178 -5.51 9.18 -10.25
CA TYR A 178 -4.72 10.23 -9.61
C TYR A 178 -3.51 10.61 -10.47
N THR A 179 -2.71 9.61 -10.84
CA THR A 179 -1.48 9.80 -11.63
C THR A 179 -1.75 10.44 -13.00
N PHE A 180 -2.85 10.07 -13.64
CA PHE A 180 -3.23 10.57 -14.96
C PHE A 180 -3.80 11.99 -14.91
N ALA A 181 -4.38 12.40 -13.79
CA ALA A 181 -4.85 13.78 -13.55
C ALA A 181 -3.69 14.77 -13.34
N ILE A 182 -2.47 14.29 -13.05
CA ILE A 182 -1.29 15.14 -12.94
C ILE A 182 -0.91 15.69 -14.33
N PRO A 183 -0.77 17.02 -14.52
CA PRO A 183 -0.36 17.62 -15.77
C PRO A 183 0.94 17.00 -16.30
N ARG A 184 1.02 16.79 -17.62
CA ARG A 184 2.19 16.15 -18.27
C ARG A 184 3.51 16.88 -18.00
N ALA A 185 3.45 18.20 -17.82
CA ALA A 185 4.60 19.03 -17.48
C ALA A 185 5.16 18.76 -16.07
N GLU A 186 4.35 18.23 -15.15
CA GLU A 186 4.79 17.81 -13.80
C GLU A 186 5.37 16.39 -13.84
N THR A 187 6.35 16.16 -14.71
CA THR A 187 6.91 14.83 -15.01
C THR A 187 7.45 14.12 -13.77
N ARG A 188 8.17 14.83 -12.89
CA ARG A 188 8.72 14.28 -11.65
C ARG A 188 7.62 13.77 -10.72
N MET A 189 6.52 14.51 -10.60
CA MET A 189 5.37 14.10 -9.80
C MET A 189 4.66 12.89 -10.43
N ARG A 190 4.43 12.91 -11.75
CA ARG A 190 3.85 11.77 -12.49
C ARG A 190 4.65 10.48 -12.29
N LEU A 191 5.98 10.56 -12.42
CA LEU A 191 6.87 9.42 -12.24
C LEU A 191 6.91 8.96 -10.78
N GLY A 192 6.99 9.90 -9.84
CA GLY A 192 6.94 9.62 -8.41
C GLY A 192 5.67 8.86 -7.99
N CYS A 193 4.54 9.14 -8.63
CA CYS A 193 3.30 8.38 -8.44
C CYS A 193 3.28 7.05 -9.23
N ALA A 194 3.78 7.05 -10.47
CA ALA A 194 3.75 5.86 -11.33
C ALA A 194 4.65 4.72 -10.81
N TRP A 195 5.83 5.01 -10.25
CA TRP A 195 6.76 3.97 -9.84
C TRP A 195 6.23 3.08 -8.71
N PRO A 196 5.72 3.61 -7.57
CA PRO A 196 5.08 2.79 -6.54
C PRO A 196 3.93 1.95 -7.11
N LEU A 197 3.11 2.52 -7.99
CA LEU A 197 1.99 1.79 -8.61
C LEU A 197 2.46 0.62 -9.49
N LEU A 198 3.49 0.83 -10.30
CA LEU A 198 4.06 -0.21 -11.17
C LEU A 198 4.74 -1.32 -10.36
N ILE A 199 5.54 -0.94 -9.35
CA ILE A 199 6.21 -1.89 -8.45
C ILE A 199 5.15 -2.70 -7.69
N GLY A 200 4.13 -2.03 -7.18
CA GLY A 200 3.02 -2.63 -6.45
C GLY A 200 2.22 -3.62 -7.30
N LEU A 201 1.79 -3.24 -8.50
CA LEU A 201 1.14 -4.17 -9.45
C LEU A 201 2.03 -5.35 -9.79
N ARG A 202 3.35 -5.16 -9.90
CA ARG A 202 4.26 -6.28 -10.15
C ARG A 202 4.34 -7.23 -8.96
N THR A 203 4.31 -6.71 -7.73
CA THR A 203 4.22 -7.52 -6.51
C THR A 203 2.92 -8.32 -6.48
N LEU A 204 1.78 -7.71 -6.82
CA LEU A 204 0.50 -8.41 -6.91
C LEU A 204 0.50 -9.51 -8.01
N ASP A 205 1.16 -9.29 -9.15
CA ASP A 205 1.33 -10.34 -10.19
C ASP A 205 2.21 -11.50 -9.73
N LEU A 206 3.18 -11.26 -8.85
CA LEU A 206 3.96 -12.33 -8.23
C LEU A 206 3.11 -13.11 -7.21
N LEU A 207 2.41 -12.38 -6.33
CA LEU A 207 1.48 -12.97 -5.36
C LEU A 207 0.41 -13.83 -6.05
N ALA A 208 -0.28 -13.30 -7.05
CA ALA A 208 -1.34 -14.01 -7.77
C ALA A 208 -0.91 -15.35 -8.39
N ARG A 209 0.38 -15.49 -8.74
CA ARG A 209 0.96 -16.71 -9.32
C ARG A 209 1.43 -17.71 -8.27
N GLU A 210 1.62 -17.27 -7.04
CA GLU A 210 2.08 -18.13 -5.96
C GLU A 210 0.95 -19.08 -5.53
N PRO A 211 1.18 -20.41 -5.53
CA PRO A 211 0.20 -21.37 -5.05
C PRO A 211 -0.12 -21.19 -3.57
N ASN A 212 0.89 -20.89 -2.74
CA ASN A 212 0.72 -20.79 -1.29
C ASN A 212 1.27 -19.47 -0.73
N TRP A 213 0.36 -18.59 -0.31
CA TRP A 213 0.71 -17.26 0.20
C TRP A 213 1.13 -17.26 1.68
N LEU A 214 0.96 -18.39 2.38
CA LEU A 214 1.34 -18.54 3.79
C LEU A 214 2.76 -19.10 3.97
N ASP A 215 3.40 -19.58 2.89
CA ASP A 215 4.72 -20.19 2.97
C ASP A 215 5.82 -19.14 3.28
N PRO A 216 6.50 -19.23 4.44
CA PRO A 216 7.59 -18.31 4.80
C PRO A 216 8.81 -18.38 3.88
N ALA A 217 9.01 -19.51 3.19
CA ALA A 217 10.15 -19.70 2.30
C ALA A 217 10.00 -18.85 1.03
N VAL A 218 8.77 -18.50 0.66
CA VAL A 218 8.49 -17.72 -0.55
C VAL A 218 8.84 -16.25 -0.30
N ARG A 219 9.97 -15.81 -0.88
CA ARG A 219 10.37 -14.40 -0.87
C ARG A 219 9.86 -13.68 -2.12
N LEU A 220 8.71 -13.04 -2.01
CA LEU A 220 8.12 -12.25 -3.09
C LEU A 220 8.78 -10.88 -3.21
N LYS A 221 9.94 -10.85 -3.89
CA LYS A 221 10.69 -9.62 -4.15
C LYS A 221 10.83 -9.37 -5.64
N VAL A 222 10.40 -8.18 -6.09
CA VAL A 222 10.63 -7.75 -7.46
C VAL A 222 12.14 -7.53 -7.68
N PRO A 223 12.78 -8.21 -8.65
CA PRO A 223 14.21 -8.02 -8.91
C PRO A 223 14.53 -6.58 -9.30
N ARG A 224 15.64 -6.03 -8.77
CA ARG A 224 16.06 -4.64 -9.03
C ARG A 224 16.20 -4.32 -10.51
N VAL A 225 16.74 -5.27 -11.30
CA VAL A 225 16.86 -5.11 -12.76
C VAL A 225 15.50 -4.87 -13.43
N ARG A 226 14.43 -5.54 -12.94
CA ARG A 226 13.07 -5.31 -13.45
C ARG A 226 12.55 -3.96 -12.99
N VAL A 227 12.79 -3.56 -11.74
CA VAL A 227 12.43 -2.21 -11.25
C VAL A 227 13.08 -1.12 -12.12
N TYR A 228 14.37 -1.22 -12.39
CA TYR A 228 15.08 -0.26 -13.24
C TYR A 228 14.59 -0.27 -14.69
N GLY A 229 14.28 -1.45 -15.25
CA GLY A 229 13.66 -1.54 -16.57
C GLY A 229 12.30 -0.82 -16.63
N MET A 230 11.46 -0.97 -15.61
CA MET A 230 10.18 -0.25 -15.51
C MET A 230 10.39 1.27 -15.39
N ILE A 231 11.37 1.70 -14.59
CA ILE A 231 11.72 3.11 -14.46
C ILE A 231 12.16 3.66 -15.82
N ALA A 232 13.12 3.02 -16.50
CA ALA A 232 13.60 3.45 -17.81
C ALA A 232 12.48 3.54 -18.85
N GLN A 233 11.59 2.55 -18.91
CA GLN A 233 10.43 2.57 -19.80
C GLN A 233 9.42 3.68 -19.44
N SER A 234 9.23 3.97 -18.16
CA SER A 234 8.32 5.04 -17.74
C SER A 234 8.85 6.43 -18.12
N LEU A 235 10.17 6.64 -18.16
CA LEU A 235 10.79 7.89 -18.59
C LEU A 235 10.49 8.22 -20.05
N THR A 236 10.44 7.21 -20.93
CA THR A 236 10.12 7.42 -22.35
C THR A 236 8.63 7.58 -22.61
N THR A 237 7.76 7.19 -21.67
CA THR A 237 6.30 7.18 -21.85
C THR A 237 5.55 8.21 -21.01
N VAL A 238 6.22 8.88 -20.06
CA VAL A 238 5.61 9.82 -19.09
C VAL A 238 4.74 10.90 -19.73
N TRP A 239 5.13 11.37 -20.92
CA TRP A 239 4.46 12.42 -21.70
C TRP A 239 3.08 12.02 -22.22
N SER A 240 2.77 10.73 -22.26
CA SER A 240 1.48 10.22 -22.73
C SER A 240 0.82 9.37 -21.65
N THR A 241 -0.32 9.84 -21.14
CA THR A 241 -1.18 9.09 -20.22
C THR A 241 -1.53 7.71 -20.77
N ARG A 242 -1.86 7.62 -22.06
CA ARG A 242 -2.14 6.34 -22.71
C ARG A 242 -0.90 5.43 -22.67
N ALA A 243 0.27 5.96 -23.04
CA ALA A 243 1.51 5.19 -23.10
C ALA A 243 1.98 4.71 -21.72
N LEU A 244 2.03 5.60 -20.74
CA LEU A 244 2.40 5.31 -19.36
C LEU A 244 1.47 4.25 -18.76
N GLY A 245 0.16 4.38 -18.99
CA GLY A 245 -0.82 3.41 -18.51
C GLY A 245 -0.82 2.06 -19.23
N ARG A 246 -0.13 1.90 -20.37
CA ARG A 246 -0.10 0.59 -21.08
C ARG A 246 0.51 -0.49 -20.23
N GLN A 247 1.60 -0.17 -19.53
CA GLN A 247 2.30 -1.13 -18.69
C GLN A 247 1.43 -1.57 -17.50
N ALA A 248 0.74 -0.61 -16.87
CA ALA A 248 -0.20 -0.88 -15.78
C ALA A 248 -1.35 -1.79 -16.21
N ARG A 249 -1.98 -1.50 -17.36
CA ARG A 249 -3.07 -2.32 -17.91
C ARG A 249 -2.62 -3.74 -18.22
N ARG A 250 -1.46 -3.92 -18.86
CA ARG A 250 -0.87 -5.25 -19.12
C ARG A 250 -0.55 -6.03 -17.84
N LEU A 251 -0.10 -5.36 -16.79
CA LEU A 251 0.10 -6.00 -15.49
C LEU A 251 -1.25 -6.42 -14.90
N ARG A 252 -2.23 -5.53 -14.86
CA ARG A 252 -3.58 -5.82 -14.34
C ARG A 252 -4.26 -6.98 -15.06
N GLU A 253 -4.18 -7.04 -16.39
CA GLU A 253 -4.74 -8.12 -17.20
C GLU A 253 -4.14 -9.48 -16.83
N ARG A 254 -2.83 -9.54 -16.53
CA ARG A 254 -2.17 -10.77 -16.08
C ARG A 254 -2.54 -11.20 -14.66
N ILE A 255 -2.90 -10.23 -13.81
CA ILE A 255 -3.26 -10.50 -12.41
C ILE A 255 -4.68 -11.03 -12.28
N ARG A 256 -5.55 -10.91 -13.32
CA ARG A 256 -6.92 -11.44 -13.27
C ARG A 256 -6.91 -12.95 -12.97
N VAL A 257 -6.93 -13.26 -11.69
CA VAL A 257 -7.16 -14.58 -11.12
C VAL A 257 -8.55 -14.98 -11.60
N GLU A 258 -8.65 -16.16 -12.20
CA GLU A 258 -9.94 -16.73 -12.60
C GLU A 258 -10.89 -16.65 -11.41
N ARG A 259 -11.99 -15.92 -11.55
CA ARG A 259 -13.09 -15.99 -10.59
C ARG A 259 -13.56 -17.45 -10.60
N PRO A 260 -13.60 -18.16 -9.48
CA PRO A 260 -14.32 -19.43 -9.42
C PRO A 260 -15.77 -19.14 -9.81
N GLY A 261 -16.21 -19.63 -10.97
CA GLY A 261 -17.61 -19.51 -11.40
C GLY A 261 -17.92 -18.65 -12.64
N SER A 262 -16.95 -18.14 -13.41
CA SER A 262 -17.25 -17.66 -14.78
C SER A 262 -17.05 -18.77 -15.81
N THR A 263 -17.96 -19.74 -15.84
CA THR A 263 -18.24 -20.45 -17.09
C THR A 263 -18.67 -19.39 -18.12
N ARG A 264 -17.87 -19.23 -19.19
CA ARG A 264 -18.36 -18.52 -20.37
C ARG A 264 -19.46 -19.37 -21.00
N PRO A 265 -20.55 -18.76 -21.51
CA PRO A 265 -21.50 -19.47 -22.37
C PRO A 265 -20.81 -19.98 -23.64
#